data_AF-A0A972Z7G6-F1
#
_entry.id   AF-A0A972Z7G6-F1
#
_cell.length_a   1.000
_cell.length_b   1.000
_cell.length_c   1.000
_cell.angle_alpha   90.00
_cell.angle_beta   90.00
_cell.angle_gamma   90.00
#
_symmetry.space_group_name_H-M   'P 1'
#
loop_
_entity.id
_entity.type
_entity.pdbx_description
1 polymer ?
#
loop_
_entity_poly.entity_id
_entity_poly.type
_entity_poly.pdbx_seq_one_letter_code
_entity_poly.pdbx_strand_id
1 'polypeptide(L)' 'MGLLDLVFPFLIPVKGIVWMSQKLKEQAESEITDRSKVQEELLNLQMRFEMDEITEEEYAKEETELLERLEAIRKYEEDK' A
#
# COMPACT_ATOMS: atom_id res chain seq x y z
N MET A 1 -20.95 -9.59 16.81
CA MET A 1 -19.50 -9.60 17.11
C MET A 1 -18.88 -10.46 16.04
N GLY A 2 -18.45 -9.82 14.95
CA GLY A 2 -18.03 -10.47 13.72
C GLY A 2 -16.52 -10.64 13.68
N LEU A 3 -16.03 -11.51 12.81
CA LEU A 3 -14.59 -11.76 12.61
C LEU A 3 -13.79 -10.47 12.30
N LEU A 4 -14.47 -9.45 11.78
CA LEU A 4 -13.95 -8.09 11.57
C LEU A 4 -13.41 -7.42 12.85
N ASP A 5 -13.99 -7.70 14.01
CA ASP A 5 -13.58 -7.10 15.29
C ASP A 5 -12.17 -7.59 15.73
N LEU A 6 -11.70 -8.71 15.18
CA LEU A 6 -10.44 -9.36 15.57
C LEU A 6 -9.24 -8.87 14.76
N VAL A 7 -9.45 -8.49 13.49
CA VAL A 7 -8.38 -8.08 12.54
C VAL A 7 -8.23 -6.56 12.41
N PHE A 8 -9.24 -5.80 12.85
CA PHE A 8 -9.18 -4.33 12.90
C PHE A 8 -7.88 -3.74 13.46
N PRO A 9 -7.26 -4.28 14.54
CA PRO A 9 -6.02 -3.72 15.09
C PRO A 9 -4.80 -3.88 14.17
N PHE A 10 -4.81 -4.88 13.28
CA PHE A 10 -3.71 -5.15 12.36
C PHE A 10 -3.75 -4.31 11.08
N LEU A 11 -4.91 -3.73 10.75
CA LEU A 11 -5.09 -2.81 9.61
C LEU A 11 -4.75 -1.34 9.96
N ILE A 12 -4.64 -1.02 11.25
CA ILE A 12 -4.32 0.33 11.75
C ILE A 12 -2.94 0.84 11.26
N PRO A 13 -1.85 0.04 11.28
CA PRO A 13 -0.55 0.49 10.79
C PRO A 13 -0.56 0.80 9.28
N VAL A 14 -1.28 0.01 8.48
CA VAL A 14 -1.34 0.14 7.01
C VAL A 14 -2.06 1.43 6.61
N LYS A 15 -3.21 1.72 7.24
CA LYS A 15 -3.90 3.01 7.05
C LYS A 15 -3.02 4.21 7.41
N GLY A 16 -2.15 4.07 8.41
CA GLY A 16 -1.18 5.10 8.78
C GLY A 16 -0.15 5.39 7.69
N ILE A 17 0.32 4.36 6.99
CA ILE A 17 1.31 4.48 5.89
C ILE A 17 0.66 5.08 4.64
N VAL A 18 -0.58 4.70 4.31
CA VAL A 18 -1.34 5.25 3.16
C VAL A 18 -1.69 6.72 3.37
N TRP A 19 -2.08 7.12 4.59
CA TRP A 19 -2.34 8.53 4.91
C TRP A 19 -1.06 9.39 4.79
N MET A 20 0.07 8.83 5.23
CA MET A 20 1.38 9.49 5.13
C MET A 20 1.85 9.61 3.68
N SER A 21 1.62 8.58 2.85
CA SER A 21 1.99 8.60 1.43
C SER A 21 1.13 9.57 0.62
N GLN A 22 -0.17 9.71 0.92
CA GLN A 22 -1.02 10.76 0.33
C GLN A 22 -0.48 12.16 0.64
N LYS A 23 0.01 12.39 1.86
CA LYS A 23 0.66 13.67 2.23
C LYS A 23 2.00 13.91 1.53
N LEU A 24 2.75 12.84 1.21
CA LEU A 24 3.97 12.92 0.39
C LEU A 24 3.67 13.17 -1.10
N LYS A 25 2.54 12.65 -1.62
CA LYS A 25 2.12 12.83 -3.02
C LYS A 25 1.94 14.31 -3.39
N GLU A 26 1.49 15.16 -2.45
CA GLU A 26 1.36 16.62 -2.64
C GLU A 26 2.71 17.34 -2.84
N GLN A 27 3.85 16.76 -2.42
CA GLN A 27 5.19 17.34 -2.66
C GLN A 27 5.95 16.67 -3.82
N ALA A 28 5.48 15.52 -4.32
CA ALA A 28 6.21 14.68 -5.28
C ALA A 28 5.76 14.84 -6.74
N GLU A 29 4.97 15.87 -7.10
CA GLU A 29 4.63 16.15 -8.50
C GLU A 29 5.86 16.46 -9.38
N SER A 30 7.05 16.68 -8.79
CA SER A 30 8.27 16.98 -9.54
C SER A 30 9.18 15.78 -9.83
N GLU A 31 9.01 14.60 -9.21
CA GLU A 31 9.83 13.41 -9.51
C GLU A 31 9.02 12.11 -9.32
N ILE A 32 8.55 11.52 -10.42
CA ILE A 32 7.92 10.19 -10.38
C ILE A 32 9.03 9.14 -10.24
N THR A 33 9.22 8.65 -9.01
CA THR A 33 10.17 7.55 -8.71
C THR A 33 9.50 6.18 -8.86
N ASP A 34 10.29 5.11 -8.96
CA ASP A 34 9.76 3.74 -8.95
C ASP A 34 9.01 3.42 -7.65
N ARG A 35 9.42 4.03 -6.53
CA ARG A 35 8.70 3.97 -5.25
C ARG A 35 7.29 4.57 -5.35
N SER A 36 7.16 5.73 -5.98
CA SER A 36 5.87 6.43 -6.14
C SER A 36 4.86 5.61 -6.94
N LYS A 37 5.32 4.87 -7.96
CA LYS A 37 4.46 3.98 -8.76
C LYS A 37 3.88 2.84 -7.93
N VAL A 38 4.70 2.17 -7.13
CA VAL A 38 4.25 1.06 -6.26
C VAL A 38 3.26 1.56 -5.20
N GLN A 39 3.44 2.77 -4.68
CA GLN A 39 2.49 3.39 -3.76
C GLN A 39 1.14 3.71 -4.42
N GLU A 40 1.12 4.09 -5.69
CA GLU A 40 -0.10 4.29 -6.46
C GLU A 40 -0.81 2.96 -6.76
N GLU A 41 -0.06 1.91 -7.08
CA GLU A 41 -0.58 0.54 -7.25
C GLU A 41 -1.26 0.04 -5.97
N LEU A 42 -0.65 0.26 -4.80
CA LEU A 42 -1.24 -0.08 -3.48
C LEU A 42 -2.54 0.68 -3.22
N LEU A 43 -2.60 1.98 -3.54
CA LEU A 43 -3.82 2.77 -3.40
C LEU A 43 -4.95 2.22 -4.27
N ASN A 44 -4.63 1.87 -5.52
CA ASN A 44 -5.60 1.29 -6.45
C ASN A 44 -6.11 -0.06 -5.95
N LEU A 45 -5.21 -0.93 -5.47
CA LEU A 45 -5.56 -2.21 -4.88
C LEU A 45 -6.55 -2.05 -3.71
N GLN A 46 -6.30 -1.10 -2.82
CA GLN A 46 -7.20 -0.82 -1.71
C GLN A 46 -8.57 -0.31 -2.16
N MET A 47 -8.64 0.56 -3.18
CA MET A 47 -9.92 1.01 -3.73
C MET A 47 -10.71 -0.15 -4.34
N ARG A 48 -10.06 -1.04 -5.10
CA ARG A 48 -10.69 -2.24 -5.68
C ARG A 48 -11.28 -3.13 -4.58
N PHE A 49 -10.56 -3.32 -3.48
CA PHE A 49 -11.07 -4.09 -2.33
C PHE A 49 -12.24 -3.38 -1.64
N GLU A 50 -12.15 -2.07 -1.39
CA GLU A 50 -13.23 -1.28 -0.78
C GLU A 50 -14.50 -1.22 -1.65
N MET A 51 -14.37 -1.42 -2.96
CA MET A 51 -15.48 -1.49 -3.92
C MET A 51 -16.01 -2.93 -4.12
N ASP A 52 -15.55 -3.90 -3.33
CA ASP A 52 -15.87 -5.33 -3.45
C ASP A 52 -15.55 -5.90 -4.85
N GLU A 53 -14.62 -5.29 -5.60
CA GLU A 53 -14.20 -5.76 -6.93
C GLU A 53 -13.22 -6.94 -6.85
N ILE A 54 -12.56 -7.10 -5.70
CA ILE A 54 -11.66 -8.21 -5.40
C ILE A 54 -11.95 -8.78 -4.01
N THR A 55 -11.63 -10.05 -3.84
CA THR A 55 -11.73 -10.75 -2.57
C THR A 55 -10.58 -10.36 -1.63
N GLU A 56 -10.75 -10.66 -0.33
CA GLU A 56 -9.70 -10.48 0.67
C GLU A 56 -8.45 -11.30 0.37
N GLU A 57 -8.61 -12.52 -0.16
CA GLU A 57 -7.48 -13.39 -0.52
C GLU A 57 -6.68 -12.82 -1.70
N GLU A 58 -7.36 -12.26 -2.71
CA GLU A 58 -6.72 -11.57 -3.83
C GLU A 58 -6.02 -10.29 -3.36
N TYR A 59 -6.67 -9.50 -2.50
CA TYR A 59 -6.07 -8.31 -1.90
C TYR A 59 -4.78 -8.66 -1.15
N ALA A 60 -4.81 -9.63 -0.24
CA ALA A 60 -3.65 -10.00 0.58
C ALA A 60 -2.47 -10.51 -0.26
N LYS A 61 -2.76 -11.25 -1.34
CA LYS A 61 -1.74 -11.73 -2.27
C LYS A 61 -1.10 -10.58 -3.03
N GLU A 62 -1.90 -9.73 -3.69
CA GLU A 62 -1.40 -8.60 -4.46
C GLU A 62 -0.67 -7.58 -3.55
N GLU A 63 -1.17 -7.34 -2.34
CA GLU A 63 -0.55 -6.44 -1.36
C GLU A 63 0.85 -6.91 -0.96
N THR A 64 1.01 -8.22 -0.71
CA THR A 64 2.31 -8.81 -0.36
C THR A 64 3.34 -8.57 -1.47
N GLU A 65 2.96 -8.84 -2.73
CA GLU A 65 3.84 -8.66 -3.90
C GLU A 65 4.27 -7.18 -4.06
N LEU A 66 3.34 -6.24 -3.86
CA LEU A 66 3.62 -4.81 -3.94
C LEU A 66 4.53 -4.33 -2.79
N LEU A 67 4.34 -4.84 -1.58
CA LEU A 67 5.18 -4.51 -0.42
C LEU A 67 6.61 -5.06 -0.58
N GLU A 68 6.78 -6.28 -1.09
CA GLU A 68 8.09 -6.84 -1.41
C GLU A 68 8.84 -6.00 -2.44
N ARG A 69 8.13 -5.53 -3.49
CA ARG A 69 8.68 -4.62 -4.50
C ARG A 69 9.13 -3.29 -3.89
N LEU A 70 8.32 -2.73 -2.98
CA LEU A 70 8.67 -1.51 -2.26
C LEU A 70 9.94 -1.68 -1.41
N GLU A 71 10.07 -2.82 -0.73
CA GLU A 71 11.25 -3.14 0.06
C GLU A 71 12.50 -3.28 -0.82
N ALA A 72 12.38 -3.92 -1.99
CA ALA A 72 13.48 -4.05 -2.94
C ALA A 72 13.96 -2.69 -3.47
N ILE A 73 13.03 -1.79 -3.81
CA ILE A 73 13.36 -0.41 -4.22
C ILE A 73 14.08 0.32 -3.07
N ARG A 74 13.57 0.20 -1.84
CA ARG A 74 14.17 0.83 -0.66
C ARG A 74 15.61 0.38 -0.44
N LYS A 75 15.89 -0.93 -0.55
CA LYS A 75 17.25 -1.50 -0.43
C LYS A 75 18.17 -0.97 -1.52
N TYR A 76 17.70 -0.92 -2.77
CA TYR A 76 18.49 -0.39 -3.88
C TYR A 76 18.84 1.10 -3.71
N GLU A 77 17.92 1.90 -3.16
CA GLU A 77 18.18 3.32 -2.85
C GLU A 77 19.16 3.50 -1.68
N GLU A 78 19.18 2.60 -0.70
CA GLU A 78 20.11 2.63 0.43
C GLU A 78 21.54 2.20 0.07
N ASP A 79 21.69 1.31 -0.90
CA ASP A 79 22.99 0.82 -1.39
C ASP A 79 23.69 1.79 -2.37
N LYS A 80 23.06 2.93 -2.67
CA LYS A 80 23.52 3.91 -3.67
C LYS A 80 24.14 5.15 -3.03
#